data_AF-A0A6F9CEC7-F1
#
_entry.id   AF-A0A6F9CEC7-F1
#
_cell.length_a   1.000
_cell.length_b   1.000
_cell.length_c   1.000
_cell.angle_alpha   90.00
_cell.angle_beta   90.00
_cell.angle_gamma   90.00
#
_symmetry.space_group_name_H-M   'P 1'
#
loop_
_entity.id
_entity.type
_entity.pdbx_description
1 polymer ?
#
loop_
_entity_poly.entity_id
_entity_poly.type
_entity_poly.pdbx_seq_one_letter_code
_entity_poly.pdbx_strand_id
1 'polypeptide(L)' 'TDKETDIVIIKGAGGKAFCAGGDIRAVTEAGKVGGPFGKDFFREEYILNNTIGTYQKPYVALIDGITMGG' A
#
# COMPACT_ATOMS: atom_id res chain seq x y z
N THR A 1 9.61 -16.95 1.39
CA THR A 1 8.29 -17.08 0.74
C THR A 1 7.73 -18.44 1.09
N ASP A 2 6.46 -18.52 1.47
CA ASP A 2 5.77 -19.79 1.70
C ASP A 2 5.83 -20.66 0.43
N LYS A 3 6.08 -21.97 0.59
CA LYS A 3 6.26 -22.91 -0.53
C LYS A 3 4.92 -23.30 -1.17
N GLU A 4 3.82 -23.28 -0.41
CA GLU A 4 2.51 -23.71 -0.91
C GLU A 4 1.74 -22.60 -1.65
N THR A 5 2.10 -21.34 -1.43
CA THR A 5 1.45 -20.20 -2.10
C THR A 5 2.08 -19.93 -3.48
N ASP A 6 1.40 -20.22 -4.58
CA ASP A 6 1.97 -19.98 -5.93
C ASP A 6 1.77 -18.55 -6.48
N ILE A 7 0.70 -17.87 -6.05
CA ILE A 7 0.30 -16.55 -6.54
C ILE A 7 -0.24 -15.71 -5.39
N VAL A 8 0.00 -14.40 -5.44
CA VAL A 8 -0.62 -13.43 -4.55
C VAL A 8 -1.58 -12.57 -5.35
N ILE A 9 -2.82 -12.47 -4.88
CA ILE A 9 -3.85 -11.64 -5.48
C ILE A 9 -4.29 -10.58 -4.47
N ILE A 10 -4.27 -9.32 -4.87
CA ILE A 10 -4.83 -8.21 -4.10
C ILE A 10 -6.08 -7.66 -4.78
N LYS A 11 -7.09 -7.31 -3.99
CA LYS A 11 -8.32 -6.67 -4.45
C LYS A 11 -8.81 -5.64 -3.43
N GLY A 12 -9.50 -4.62 -3.93
CA GLY A 12 -10.24 -3.69 -3.07
C GLY A 12 -11.43 -4.37 -2.39
N ALA A 13 -11.83 -3.80 -1.26
CA ALA A 13 -13.11 -4.15 -0.62
C ALA A 13 -14.22 -3.21 -1.11
N GLY A 14 -15.42 -3.75 -1.32
CA GLY A 14 -16.54 -2.99 -1.89
C GLY A 14 -16.46 -2.88 -3.42
N GLY A 15 -17.12 -1.87 -3.98
CA GLY A 15 -17.24 -1.69 -5.45
C GLY A 15 -17.08 -0.26 -5.94
N LYS A 16 -16.44 0.61 -5.15
CA LYS A 16 -16.19 2.02 -5.53
C LYS A 16 -14.70 2.32 -5.77
N ALA A 17 -13.83 1.76 -4.94
CA ALA A 17 -12.40 2.01 -4.99
C ALA A 17 -11.62 0.71 -4.77
N PHE A 18 -10.54 0.54 -5.53
CA PHE A 18 -9.51 -0.44 -5.22
C PHE A 18 -8.62 0.10 -4.09
N CYS A 19 -8.06 1.30 -4.29
CA CYS A 19 -7.27 2.04 -3.31
C CYS A 19 -7.40 3.55 -3.59
N ALA A 20 -7.91 4.33 -2.64
CA ALA A 20 -8.08 5.79 -2.81
C ALA A 20 -6.90 6.61 -2.24
N GLY A 21 -5.77 5.96 -2.01
CA GLY A 21 -4.55 6.55 -1.47
C GLY A 21 -4.39 6.35 0.04
N GLY A 22 -3.20 6.68 0.54
CA GLY A 22 -2.90 6.67 1.97
C GLY A 22 -3.66 7.76 2.75
N ASP A 23 -3.69 7.62 4.07
CA ASP A 23 -4.30 8.62 4.96
C ASP A 23 -3.38 9.84 5.13
N ILE A 24 -3.31 10.67 4.09
CA ILE A 24 -2.48 11.87 4.06
C ILE A 24 -2.96 12.90 5.09
N ARG A 25 -4.23 12.87 5.49
CA ARG A 25 -4.73 13.74 6.56
C ARG A 25 -4.04 13.39 7.89
N ALA A 26 -4.00 12.11 8.26
CA ALA A 26 -3.30 11.68 9.46
C ALA A 26 -1.81 12.04 9.42
N VAL A 27 -1.14 11.82 8.28
CA VAL A 27 0.27 12.21 8.08
C VAL A 27 0.46 13.72 8.25
N THR A 28 -0.45 14.53 7.72
CA THR A 28 -0.39 16.00 7.80
C THR A 28 -0.57 16.48 9.23
N GLU A 29 -1.55 15.97 9.96
CA GLU A 29 -1.78 16.36 11.37
C GLU A 29 -0.61 15.94 12.26
N ALA A 30 -0.05 14.75 12.04
CA ALA A 30 1.17 14.31 12.73
C ALA A 30 2.37 15.21 12.39
N GLY A 31 2.48 15.66 11.14
CA GLY A 31 3.52 16.60 10.71
C GLY A 31 3.46 17.95 11.43
N LYS A 32 2.25 18.44 11.76
CA LYS A 32 2.07 19.71 12.48
C LYS A 32 2.56 19.67 13.92
N VAL A 33 2.39 18.54 14.61
CA VAL A 33 2.89 18.34 15.98
C VAL A 33 4.36 17.92 16.02
N GLY A 34 4.92 17.54 14.87
CA GLY A 34 6.27 17.02 14.74
C GLY A 34 6.39 15.56 15.18
N GLY A 35 7.60 15.00 15.07
CA GLY A 35 7.87 13.61 15.41
C GLY A 35 8.07 12.70 14.19
N PRO A 36 8.28 11.39 14.42
CA PRO A 36 8.78 10.50 13.37
C PRO A 36 7.67 9.93 12.48
N PHE A 37 6.39 9.99 12.90
CA PHE A 37 5.27 9.29 12.25
C PHE A 37 5.21 9.50 10.73
N GLY A 38 5.30 10.75 10.25
CA GLY A 38 5.22 11.01 8.81
C GLY A 38 6.37 10.37 8.03
N LYS A 39 7.58 10.36 8.60
CA LYS A 39 8.74 9.69 7.99
C LYS A 39 8.60 8.18 8.02
N ASP A 40 8.15 7.64 9.15
CA ASP A 40 7.95 6.20 9.33
C ASP A 40 6.86 5.68 8.39
N PHE A 41 5.77 6.42 8.22
CA PHE A 41 4.69 6.09 7.28
C PHE A 41 5.23 5.88 5.86
N PHE A 42 5.93 6.87 5.30
CA PHE A 42 6.48 6.77 3.95
C PHE A 42 7.61 5.75 3.84
N ARG A 43 8.40 5.58 4.91
CA ARG A 43 9.44 4.55 4.96
C ARG A 43 8.83 3.17 4.79
N GLU A 44 7.80 2.84 5.55
CA GLU A 44 7.14 1.53 5.48
C GLU A 44 6.38 1.35 4.14
N GLU A 45 5.73 2.41 3.64
CA GLU A 45 5.07 2.39 2.32
C GLU A 45 6.08 2.06 1.20
N TYR A 46 7.25 2.71 1.19
CA TYR A 46 8.27 2.43 0.17
C TYR A 46 8.95 1.07 0.34
N ILE A 47 9.11 0.57 1.57
CA ILE A 47 9.59 -0.80 1.79
C ILE A 47 8.59 -1.81 1.23
N LEU A 48 7.28 -1.61 1.45
CA LEU A 48 6.23 -2.44 0.88
C LEU A 48 6.23 -2.39 -0.64
N ASN A 49 6.31 -1.20 -1.24
CA ASN A 49 6.34 -1.03 -2.69
C ASN A 49 7.55 -1.72 -3.32
N ASN A 50 8.73 -1.60 -2.72
CA ASN A 50 9.90 -2.35 -3.15
C ASN A 50 9.71 -3.86 -2.99
N THR A 51 9.07 -4.30 -1.91
CA THR A 51 8.77 -5.73 -1.68
C THR A 51 7.85 -6.27 -2.77
N ILE A 52 6.82 -5.53 -3.17
CA ILE A 52 5.92 -5.88 -4.27
C ILE A 52 6.69 -5.87 -5.62
N GLY A 53 7.44 -4.81 -5.89
CA GLY A 53 8.18 -4.63 -7.14
C GLY A 53 9.30 -5.65 -7.37
N THR A 54 9.84 -6.23 -6.30
CA THR A 54 10.88 -7.26 -6.35
C THR A 54 10.38 -8.65 -5.97
N TYR A 55 9.06 -8.81 -5.81
CA TYR A 55 8.47 -10.08 -5.39
C TYR A 55 8.69 -11.17 -6.43
N GLN A 56 9.12 -12.35 -5.98
CA GLN A 56 9.55 -13.43 -6.88
C GLN A 56 8.39 -14.28 -7.40
N LYS A 57 7.26 -14.28 -6.69
CA LYS A 57 6.05 -14.98 -7.12
C LYS A 57 5.13 -14.01 -7.85
N PRO A 58 4.30 -14.46 -8.79
CA PRO A 58 3.34 -13.59 -9.46
C PRO A 58 2.47 -12.83 -8.44
N TYR A 59 2.44 -11.50 -8.59
CA TYR A 59 1.60 -10.59 -7.83
C TYR A 59 0.59 -9.96 -8.78
N VAL A 60 -0.70 -10.18 -8.54
CA VAL A 60 -1.77 -9.70 -9.41
C VAL A 60 -2.69 -8.77 -8.64
N ALA A 61 -2.82 -7.54 -9.12
CA ALA A 61 -3.78 -6.57 -8.61
C ALA A 61 -5.05 -6.58 -9.47
N LEU A 62 -6.18 -6.91 -8.85
CA LEU A 62 -7.50 -6.78 -9.47
C LEU A 62 -8.01 -5.36 -9.23
N ILE A 63 -7.62 -4.46 -10.13
CA ILE A 63 -7.90 -3.03 -10.03
C ILE A 63 -9.31 -2.75 -10.57
N ASP A 64 -10.29 -2.74 -9.66
CA ASP A 64 -11.68 -2.37 -9.93
C ASP A 64 -12.09 -1.15 -9.08
N GLY A 65 -12.44 -0.05 -9.76
CA GLY A 65 -12.75 1.25 -9.16
C GLY A 65 -11.56 2.20 -9.03
N ILE A 66 -11.74 3.27 -8.25
CA ILE A 66 -10.76 4.35 -8.04
C ILE A 66 -9.42 3.79 -7.52
N THR A 67 -8.33 4.22 -8.18
CA THR A 67 -6.94 3.87 -7.83
C THR A 67 -6.06 5.10 -7.93
N MET A 68 -5.61 5.62 -6.79
CA MET A 68 -4.83 6.86 -6.72
C MET A 68 -3.86 6.84 -5.56
N GLY A 69 -2.70 7.48 -5.72
CA GLY A 69 -1.74 7.67 -4.63
C GLY A 69 -0.88 6.43 -4.36
N GLY A 70 -0.98 5.94 -3.11
CA GLY A 70 -0.21 4.80 -2.59
C GLY A 70 -0.49 3.48 -3.28
#